data_AF-A0A3N5WAK3-F1
#
_entry.id   AF-A0A3N5WAK3-F1
#
_cell.length_a   1.000
_cell.length_b   1.000
_cell.length_c   1.000
_cell.angle_alpha   90.00
_cell.angle_beta   90.00
_cell.angle_gamma   90.00
#
_symmetry.space_group_name_H-M   'P 1'
#
loop_
_entity.id
_entity.type
_entity.pdbx_description
1 polymer ?
#
loop_
_entity_poly.entity_id
_entity_poly.type
_entity_poly.pdbx_seq_one_letter_code
_entity_poly.pdbx_strand_id
1 'polypeptide(L)'
;MNRRLALPLLLLLLIALYVTGFLGSEKARGPTAEDWKCRPDASVVLRDFHDWREAHRSATIAPEDLAKGIELAAARKQLMAGWIATDPAMALENAVSWSEYEALPAEMKPYFEQPFNTVGSLRVLPICDPSAHSDALRVLEIDGKSWDASVFGRRLGHSTKESAPLAGITLDGRAAVSDVVFEILTPADAKALARLPLGNRDARRDFATGRPLGEQPVTALAGGRRYLFENTETIAAANEKLAQFDETPGPHGGSR
;
A
#
# COMPACT_ATOMS: atom_id res chain seq x y z
N MET A 1 -66.08 5.06 27.54
CA MET A 1 -66.06 6.53 27.69
C MET A 1 -64.89 7.06 26.90
N ASN A 2 -65.17 7.95 25.94
CA ASN A 2 -64.27 8.47 24.90
C ASN A 2 -63.01 9.17 25.42
N ARG A 3 -61.90 9.06 24.68
CA ARG A 3 -60.93 10.12 24.33
C ARG A 3 -59.81 9.52 23.46
N ARG A 4 -59.91 9.61 22.13
CA ARG A 4 -59.54 10.72 21.22
C ARG A 4 -58.09 10.63 20.74
N LEU A 5 -57.98 10.40 19.43
CA LEU A 5 -56.87 10.67 18.51
C LEU A 5 -55.91 11.78 18.96
N ALA A 6 -54.61 11.49 18.90
CA ALA A 6 -53.55 12.47 18.67
C ALA A 6 -52.31 11.76 18.06
N LEU A 7 -52.47 11.23 16.86
CA LEU A 7 -51.38 10.83 15.97
C LEU A 7 -51.53 11.73 14.73
N PRO A 8 -50.84 12.89 14.65
CA PRO A 8 -49.92 13.08 13.52
C PRO A 8 -48.79 14.12 13.77
N LEU A 9 -48.16 14.21 14.95
CA LEU A 9 -47.01 15.13 15.13
C LEU A 9 -45.64 14.43 15.16
N LEU A 10 -45.59 13.15 15.56
CA LEU A 10 -44.33 12.41 15.64
C LEU A 10 -43.80 11.94 14.27
N LEU A 11 -44.68 11.75 13.28
CA LEU A 11 -44.31 11.26 11.95
C LEU A 11 -43.73 12.36 11.05
N LEU A 12 -44.11 13.63 11.25
CA LEU A 12 -43.56 14.77 10.52
C LEU A 12 -42.15 15.15 10.99
N LEU A 13 -41.80 14.86 12.25
CA LEU A 13 -40.47 15.15 12.81
C LEU A 13 -39.41 14.11 12.35
N LEU A 14 -39.83 12.87 12.05
CA LEU A 14 -38.96 11.84 11.49
C LEU A 14 -38.64 12.05 10.01
N ILE A 15 -39.54 12.71 9.25
CA ILE A 15 -39.27 13.05 7.83
C ILE A 15 -38.32 14.26 7.74
N ALA A 16 -38.41 15.22 8.67
CA ALA A 16 -37.46 16.35 8.72
C ALA A 16 -36.03 15.92 9.09
N LEU A 17 -35.86 14.86 9.89
CA LEU A 17 -34.54 14.27 10.19
C LEU A 17 -33.99 13.38 9.06
N TYR A 18 -34.82 12.91 8.15
CA TYR A 18 -34.38 12.15 6.97
C TYR A 18 -33.90 13.05 5.82
N VAL A 19 -34.32 14.31 5.78
CA VAL A 19 -33.93 15.27 4.73
C VAL A 19 -32.62 16.01 5.04
N THR A 20 -32.13 15.99 6.28
CA THR A 20 -30.83 16.58 6.67
C THR A 20 -29.66 15.59 6.69
N GLY A 21 -29.90 14.32 6.31
CA GLY A 21 -28.88 13.26 6.29
C GLY A 21 -28.10 13.11 4.99
N PHE A 22 -28.36 13.94 3.98
CA PHE A 22 -27.49 14.11 2.81
C PHE A 22 -26.51 15.25 3.08
N LEU A 23 -25.71 15.12 4.15
CA LEU A 23 -24.41 15.78 4.14
C LEU A 23 -23.66 15.15 2.97
N GLY A 24 -23.48 15.94 1.92
CA GLY A 24 -22.67 15.55 0.79
C GLY A 24 -21.37 14.97 1.30
N SER A 25 -21.04 13.77 0.84
CA SER A 25 -19.65 13.35 0.77
C SER A 25 -18.96 14.39 -0.11
N GLU A 26 -18.47 15.48 0.50
CA GLU A 26 -17.41 16.28 -0.09
C GLU A 26 -16.27 15.30 -0.33
N LYS A 27 -16.19 14.77 -1.55
CA LYS A 27 -14.98 14.17 -2.07
C LYS A 27 -13.89 15.18 -1.73
N ALA A 28 -13.03 14.83 -0.78
CA ALA A 28 -11.94 15.70 -0.35
C ALA A 28 -11.25 16.19 -1.63
N ARG A 29 -11.31 17.51 -1.85
CA ARG A 29 -10.83 18.11 -3.09
C ARG A 29 -9.37 17.69 -3.26
N GLY A 30 -9.10 17.08 -4.42
CA GLY A 30 -7.77 16.74 -4.85
C GLY A 30 -6.88 17.99 -4.74
N PRO A 31 -5.70 17.86 -4.14
CA PRO A 31 -4.95 19.03 -3.75
C PRO A 31 -4.24 19.62 -5.00
N THR A 32 -4.20 20.96 -5.11
CA THR A 32 -3.97 21.73 -6.35
C THR A 32 -2.53 22.17 -6.54
N ALA A 33 -2.04 22.47 -7.75
CA ALA A 33 -0.66 22.92 -7.97
C ALA A 33 -0.20 24.14 -7.11
N GLU A 34 -1.13 24.93 -6.55
CA GLU A 34 -0.82 26.03 -5.64
C GLU A 34 -0.53 25.58 -4.21
N ASP A 35 -1.16 24.50 -3.71
CA ASP A 35 -0.85 24.00 -2.37
C ASP A 35 0.54 23.30 -2.31
N TRP A 36 1.19 23.13 -3.48
CA TRP A 36 2.48 22.46 -3.63
C TRP A 36 3.61 23.47 -3.41
N LYS A 37 3.31 24.77 -3.51
CA LYS A 37 4.30 25.86 -3.41
C LYS A 37 4.75 26.19 -1.98
N CYS A 38 3.99 25.81 -0.95
CA CYS A 38 4.32 26.08 0.45
C CYS A 38 4.74 24.83 1.24
N ARG A 39 5.01 23.71 0.58
CA ARG A 39 5.44 22.49 1.28
C ARG A 39 6.93 22.60 1.65
N PRO A 40 7.32 22.18 2.87
CA PRO A 40 8.73 21.99 3.18
C PRO A 40 9.35 21.05 2.14
N ASP A 41 10.59 21.34 1.75
CA ASP A 41 11.34 20.52 0.79
C ASP A 41 11.28 19.06 1.25
N ALA A 42 10.86 18.17 0.34
CA ALA A 42 10.81 16.73 0.57
C ALA A 42 12.14 16.20 1.13
N SER A 43 13.27 16.75 0.68
CA SER A 43 14.60 16.37 1.15
C SER A 43 14.82 16.70 2.63
N VAL A 44 14.22 17.77 3.15
CA VAL A 44 14.29 18.18 4.55
C VAL A 44 13.40 17.27 5.40
N VAL A 45 12.15 17.07 4.98
CA VAL A 45 11.20 16.20 5.71
C VAL A 45 11.74 14.78 5.88
N LEU A 46 12.29 14.20 4.81
CA LEU A 46 12.86 12.86 4.85
C LEU A 46 14.10 12.78 5.75
N ARG A 47 15.01 13.77 5.63
CA ARG A 47 16.24 13.83 6.43
C ARG A 47 15.96 13.99 7.91
N ASP A 48 15.12 14.96 8.30
CA ASP A 48 14.83 15.24 9.71
C ASP A 48 14.22 14.01 10.40
N PHE A 49 13.32 13.31 9.70
CA PHE A 49 12.74 12.08 10.20
C PHE A 49 13.74 10.92 10.27
N HIS A 50 14.57 10.76 9.24
CA HIS A 50 15.64 9.76 9.22
C HIS A 50 16.61 9.96 10.40
N ASP A 51 17.08 11.20 10.60
CA ASP A 51 18.03 11.53 11.65
C ASP A 51 17.42 11.29 13.04
N TRP A 52 16.14 11.63 13.24
CA TRP A 52 15.42 11.29 14.46
C TRP A 52 15.34 9.78 14.68
N ARG A 53 15.01 8.99 13.64
CA ARG A 53 14.94 7.54 13.74
C ARG A 53 16.29 6.91 14.11
N GLU A 54 17.35 7.35 13.46
CA GLU A 54 18.70 6.81 13.70
C GLU A 54 19.20 7.10 15.12
N ALA A 55 18.86 8.27 15.67
CA ALA A 55 19.15 8.61 17.05
C ALA A 55 18.39 7.72 18.07
N HIS A 56 17.24 7.15 17.69
CA HIS A 56 16.33 6.42 18.59
C HIS A 56 16.22 4.91 18.28
N ARG A 57 17.03 4.38 17.37
CA ARG A 57 16.96 2.99 16.84
C ARG A 57 17.04 1.88 17.90
N SER A 58 17.60 2.16 19.08
CA SER A 58 17.88 1.15 20.12
C SER A 58 17.59 1.65 21.54
N ALA A 59 16.88 2.77 21.66
CA ALA A 59 16.56 3.39 22.93
C ALA A 59 15.08 3.16 23.28
N THR A 60 14.77 3.10 24.58
CA THR A 60 13.40 3.44 25.01
C THR A 60 13.21 4.92 24.73
N ILE A 61 12.24 5.25 23.89
CA ILE A 61 12.01 6.64 23.46
C ILE A 61 11.31 7.37 24.62
N ALA A 62 11.91 8.47 25.09
CA ALA A 62 11.27 9.30 26.10
C ALA A 62 9.98 9.94 25.54
N PRO A 63 8.95 10.21 26.37
CA PRO A 63 7.68 10.76 25.88
C PRO A 63 7.82 12.03 25.03
N GLU A 64 8.75 12.92 25.39
CA GLU A 64 9.07 14.14 24.65
C GLU A 64 9.68 13.86 23.26
N ASP A 65 10.59 12.90 23.18
CA ASP A 65 11.21 12.49 21.92
C ASP A 65 10.22 11.75 21.03
N LEU A 66 9.29 10.98 21.62
CA LEU A 66 8.20 10.33 20.90
C LEU A 66 7.25 11.37 20.30
N ALA A 67 6.88 12.40 21.07
CA ALA A 67 6.05 13.50 20.57
C ALA A 67 6.72 14.20 19.38
N LYS A 68 8.03 14.42 19.45
CA LYS A 68 8.79 14.98 18.32
C LYS A 68 8.81 14.04 17.10
N GLY A 69 9.00 12.75 17.33
CA GLY A 69 8.93 11.73 16.29
C GLY A 69 7.57 11.69 15.59
N ILE A 70 6.48 11.85 16.34
CA ILE A 70 5.12 11.91 15.79
C ILE A 70 4.93 13.15 14.93
N GLU A 71 5.44 14.32 15.34
CA GLU A 71 5.39 15.54 14.53
C GLU A 71 6.11 15.36 13.18
N LEU A 72 7.32 14.79 13.21
CA LEU A 72 8.11 14.50 12.00
C LEU A 72 7.42 13.45 11.11
N ALA A 73 6.87 12.40 11.72
CA ALA A 73 6.11 11.37 11.02
C ALA A 73 4.85 11.95 10.34
N ALA A 74 4.15 12.88 10.99
CA ALA A 74 3.00 13.55 10.40
C ALA A 74 3.36 14.38 9.16
N ALA A 75 4.50 15.10 9.20
CA ALA A 75 5.01 15.81 8.04
C ALA A 75 5.36 14.85 6.89
N ARG A 76 6.06 13.75 7.20
CA ARG A 76 6.38 12.70 6.23
C ARG A 76 5.13 12.06 5.65
N LYS A 77 4.11 11.77 6.47
CA LYS A 77 2.83 11.17 6.03
C LYS A 77 2.20 11.97 4.90
N GLN A 78 2.17 13.31 5.02
CA GLN A 78 1.63 14.18 3.98
C GLN A 78 2.43 14.09 2.67
N LEU A 79 3.76 13.96 2.76
CA LEU A 79 4.64 13.75 1.60
C LEU A 79 4.28 12.45 0.88
N MET A 80 4.23 11.36 1.64
CA MET A 80 3.95 10.03 1.13
C MET A 80 2.53 9.90 0.57
N ALA A 81 1.53 10.49 1.22
CA ALA A 81 0.17 10.52 0.69
C ALA A 81 0.06 11.27 -0.66
N GLY A 82 0.91 12.28 -0.87
CA GLY A 82 1.06 12.95 -2.15
C GLY A 82 1.72 12.06 -3.20
N TRP A 83 2.87 11.47 -2.87
CA TRP A 83 3.57 10.56 -3.79
C TRP A 83 2.76 9.32 -4.13
N ILE A 84 2.05 8.69 -3.21
CA ILE A 84 1.16 7.57 -3.54
C ILE A 84 0.18 7.97 -4.65
N ALA A 85 -0.34 9.20 -4.63
CA ALA A 85 -1.28 9.66 -5.65
C ALA A 85 -0.62 10.04 -6.98
N THR A 86 0.56 10.67 -6.95
CA THR A 86 1.15 11.30 -8.15
C THR A 86 2.38 10.60 -8.70
N ASP A 87 3.14 9.91 -7.85
CA ASP A 87 4.38 9.20 -8.16
C ASP A 87 4.52 7.96 -7.25
N PRO A 88 3.76 6.88 -7.52
CA PRO A 88 3.76 5.70 -6.68
C PRO A 88 5.12 4.97 -6.68
N ALA A 89 5.97 5.18 -7.69
CA ALA A 89 7.35 4.67 -7.69
C ALA A 89 8.17 5.35 -6.60
N MET A 90 8.17 6.69 -6.57
CA MET A 90 8.82 7.49 -5.53
C MET A 90 8.31 7.14 -4.13
N ALA A 91 7.00 6.89 -3.99
CA ALA A 91 6.42 6.47 -2.71
C ALA A 91 6.96 5.12 -2.24
N LEU A 92 7.12 4.15 -3.13
CA LEU A 92 7.66 2.84 -2.77
C LEU A 92 9.15 2.91 -2.44
N GLU A 93 9.92 3.70 -3.18
CA GLU A 93 11.36 3.90 -2.94
C GLU A 93 11.64 4.55 -1.57
N ASN A 94 10.72 5.37 -1.06
CA ASN A 94 10.85 6.07 0.22
C ASN A 94 10.01 5.46 1.35
N ALA A 95 9.36 4.32 1.09
CA ALA A 95 8.58 3.61 2.10
C ALA A 95 9.48 3.06 3.22
N VAL A 96 8.92 2.93 4.42
CA VAL A 96 9.60 2.19 5.48
C VAL A 96 9.64 0.70 5.13
N SER A 97 10.73 0.03 5.46
CA SER A 97 10.86 -1.41 5.23
C SER A 97 9.97 -2.22 6.18
N TRP A 98 9.86 -3.54 5.95
CA TRP A 98 9.10 -4.44 6.81
C TRP A 98 9.63 -4.45 8.25
N SER A 99 10.94 -4.59 8.41
CA SER A 99 11.60 -4.60 9.72
C SER A 99 11.47 -3.26 10.44
N GLU A 100 11.52 -2.15 9.70
CA GLU A 100 11.29 -0.82 10.26
C GLU A 100 9.85 -0.65 10.73
N TYR A 101 8.87 -1.03 9.91
CA TYR A 101 7.45 -0.94 10.26
C TYR A 101 7.10 -1.80 11.48
N GLU A 102 7.68 -3.00 11.59
CA GLU A 102 7.48 -3.86 12.76
C GLU A 102 8.08 -3.26 14.03
N ALA A 103 9.21 -2.55 13.93
CA ALA A 103 9.89 -1.91 15.05
C ALA A 103 9.25 -0.59 15.52
N LEU A 104 8.35 0.02 14.73
CA LEU A 104 7.69 1.27 15.10
C LEU A 104 6.84 1.12 16.38
N PRO A 105 6.90 2.10 17.30
CA PRO A 105 5.92 2.21 18.38
C PRO A 105 4.49 2.23 17.85
N ALA A 106 3.55 1.65 18.61
CA ALA A 106 2.16 1.51 18.17
C ALA A 106 1.51 2.86 17.86
N GLU A 107 1.86 3.89 18.62
CA GLU A 107 1.40 5.27 18.49
C GLU A 107 1.87 5.92 17.18
N MET A 108 2.98 5.46 16.60
CA MET A 108 3.53 6.01 15.37
C MET A 108 2.94 5.34 14.12
N LYS A 109 2.51 4.08 14.19
CA LYS A 109 2.00 3.32 13.02
C LYS A 109 0.92 4.04 12.20
N PRO A 110 -0.03 4.80 12.79
CA PRO A 110 -1.01 5.57 12.02
C PRO A 110 -0.43 6.67 11.10
N TYR A 111 0.84 7.00 11.25
CA TYR A 111 1.56 8.00 10.45
C TYR A 111 2.41 7.39 9.34
N PHE A 112 2.50 6.06 9.26
CA PHE A 112 3.32 5.34 8.28
C PHE A 112 2.48 4.51 7.34
N GLU A 113 3.05 4.29 6.16
CA GLU A 113 2.49 3.37 5.20
C GLU A 113 2.64 1.94 5.74
N GLN A 114 1.58 1.15 5.63
CA GLN A 114 1.64 -0.27 5.97
C GLN A 114 2.08 -1.05 4.73
N PRO A 115 3.23 -1.74 4.76
CA PRO A 115 3.64 -2.61 3.67
C PRO A 115 2.70 -3.81 3.56
N PHE A 116 2.46 -4.25 2.33
CA PHE A 116 1.69 -5.45 2.03
C PHE A 116 2.38 -6.28 0.96
N ASN A 117 2.24 -7.60 1.07
CA ASN A 117 2.59 -8.56 0.05
C ASN A 117 1.68 -9.77 0.22
N THR A 118 0.73 -9.96 -0.68
CA THR A 118 -0.36 -10.92 -0.53
C THR A 118 -0.98 -11.27 -1.88
N VAL A 119 -1.91 -12.21 -1.88
CA VAL A 119 -2.80 -12.46 -3.01
C VAL A 119 -4.01 -11.56 -2.88
N GLY A 120 -4.34 -10.82 -3.94
CA GLY A 120 -5.48 -9.90 -3.94
C GLY A 120 -5.97 -9.60 -5.35
N SER A 121 -6.81 -8.57 -5.47
CA SER A 121 -7.34 -8.11 -6.75
C SER A 121 -6.94 -6.67 -7.01
N LEU A 122 -6.50 -6.39 -8.24
CA LEU A 122 -6.31 -5.04 -8.76
C LEU A 122 -7.35 -4.83 -9.85
N ARG A 123 -8.40 -4.08 -9.54
CA ARG A 123 -9.52 -3.81 -10.44
C ARG A 123 -9.29 -2.52 -11.20
N VAL A 124 -9.61 -2.54 -12.48
CA VAL A 124 -9.58 -1.37 -13.36
C VAL A 124 -11.01 -1.07 -13.78
N LEU A 125 -11.51 0.09 -13.37
CA LEU A 125 -12.86 0.55 -13.62
C LEU A 125 -12.80 1.72 -14.62
N PRO A 126 -13.60 1.70 -15.70
CA PRO A 126 -13.62 2.80 -16.64
C PRO A 126 -14.18 4.06 -15.96
N ILE A 127 -13.56 5.21 -16.24
CA ILE A 127 -14.14 6.50 -15.85
C ILE A 127 -14.95 7.01 -17.04
N CYS A 128 -16.27 7.15 -16.86
CA CYS A 128 -17.19 7.61 -17.90
C CYS A 128 -17.40 9.14 -17.89
N ASP A 129 -16.46 9.90 -17.33
CA ASP A 129 -16.49 11.35 -17.26
C ASP A 129 -15.52 11.94 -18.32
N PRO A 130 -16.02 12.64 -19.36
CA PRO A 130 -15.18 13.24 -20.40
C PRO A 130 -14.21 14.32 -19.88
N SER A 131 -14.41 14.83 -18.66
CA SER A 131 -13.55 15.84 -18.02
C SER A 131 -12.49 15.23 -17.09
N ALA A 132 -12.51 13.91 -16.90
CA ALA A 132 -11.53 13.23 -16.08
C ALA A 132 -10.14 13.26 -16.73
N HIS A 133 -9.12 13.52 -15.92
CA HIS A 133 -7.72 13.54 -16.36
C HIS A 133 -7.09 12.13 -16.37
N SER A 134 -7.89 11.09 -16.11
CA SER A 134 -7.47 9.69 -16.06
C SER A 134 -8.50 8.81 -16.75
N ASP A 135 -8.03 7.84 -17.51
CA ASP A 135 -8.88 6.95 -18.31
C ASP A 135 -9.50 5.82 -17.46
N ALA A 136 -9.00 5.58 -16.26
CA ALA A 136 -9.48 4.52 -15.38
C ALA A 136 -9.22 4.77 -13.90
N LEU A 137 -10.19 4.39 -13.07
CA LEU A 137 -10.04 4.26 -11.63
C LEU A 137 -9.46 2.86 -11.33
N ARG A 138 -8.48 2.78 -10.44
CA ARG A 138 -7.91 1.52 -9.98
C ARG A 138 -8.23 1.29 -8.52
N VAL A 139 -8.66 0.08 -8.19
CA VAL A 139 -9.02 -0.32 -6.82
C VAL A 139 -8.23 -1.57 -6.45
N LEU A 140 -7.47 -1.48 -5.37
CA LEU A 140 -6.85 -2.64 -4.73
C LEU A 140 -7.85 -3.26 -3.77
N GLU A 141 -8.05 -4.57 -3.83
CA GLU A 141 -8.89 -5.33 -2.90
C GLU A 141 -8.08 -6.47 -2.25
N ILE A 142 -8.04 -6.47 -0.92
CA ILE A 142 -7.37 -7.48 -0.09
C ILE A 142 -8.29 -7.78 1.09
N ASP A 143 -8.60 -9.06 1.33
CA ASP A 143 -9.41 -9.53 2.47
C ASP A 143 -10.71 -8.73 2.69
N GLY A 144 -11.39 -8.36 1.60
CA GLY A 144 -12.65 -7.61 1.63
C GLY A 144 -12.52 -6.11 1.94
N LYS A 145 -11.30 -5.58 2.05
CA LYS A 145 -11.01 -4.14 2.15
C LYS A 145 -10.56 -3.59 0.80
N SER A 146 -10.83 -2.31 0.58
CA SER A 146 -10.54 -1.62 -0.69
C SER A 146 -9.73 -0.36 -0.48
N TRP A 147 -8.82 -0.07 -1.42
CA TRP A 147 -8.01 1.15 -1.48
C TRP A 147 -8.03 1.74 -2.88
N ASP A 148 -8.01 3.07 -2.96
CA ASP A 148 -7.73 3.78 -4.21
C ASP A 148 -6.27 3.51 -4.60
N ALA A 149 -6.07 2.80 -5.70
CA ALA A 149 -4.77 2.29 -6.08
C ALA A 149 -4.11 3.16 -7.16
N SER A 150 -2.87 3.54 -6.92
CA SER A 150 -1.98 4.10 -7.93
C SER A 150 -0.96 3.06 -8.36
N VAL A 151 -0.68 3.04 -9.65
CA VAL A 151 0.25 2.08 -10.27
C VAL A 151 1.20 2.82 -11.20
N PHE A 152 2.31 2.18 -11.52
CA PHE A 152 3.31 2.66 -12.47
C PHE A 152 3.85 1.49 -13.29
N GLY A 153 4.75 1.79 -14.22
CA GLY A 153 5.42 0.78 -15.05
C GLY A 153 4.40 -0.09 -15.81
N ARG A 154 4.65 -1.39 -15.83
CA ARG A 154 3.84 -2.36 -16.60
C ARG A 154 2.37 -2.40 -16.20
N ARG A 155 2.05 -2.13 -14.93
CA ARG A 155 0.66 -2.18 -14.43
C ARG A 155 -0.24 -1.09 -15.01
N LEU A 156 0.33 -0.06 -15.66
CA LEU A 156 -0.46 0.94 -16.38
C LEU A 156 -1.24 0.33 -17.54
N GLY A 157 -0.66 -0.65 -18.24
CA GLY A 157 -1.28 -1.33 -19.38
C GLY A 157 -2.14 -2.54 -19.03
N HIS A 158 -2.18 -2.94 -17.76
CA HIS A 158 -2.91 -4.13 -17.34
C HIS A 158 -4.40 -3.83 -17.13
N SER A 159 -5.25 -4.76 -17.55
CA SER A 159 -6.67 -4.80 -17.17
C SER A 159 -6.83 -5.36 -15.76
N THR A 160 -8.08 -5.45 -15.28
CA THR A 160 -8.39 -6.09 -13.98
C THR A 160 -7.68 -7.43 -13.83
N LYS A 161 -7.10 -7.68 -12.66
CA LYS A 161 -6.48 -8.93 -12.22
C LYS A 161 -7.06 -9.36 -10.88
N GLU A 162 -7.52 -10.59 -10.81
CA GLU A 162 -8.06 -11.20 -9.60
C GLU A 162 -7.16 -12.35 -9.13
N SER A 163 -7.03 -12.50 -7.81
CA SER A 163 -6.17 -13.52 -7.20
C SER A 163 -4.72 -13.46 -7.70
N ALA A 164 -4.20 -12.25 -7.91
CA ALA A 164 -2.83 -12.01 -8.34
C ALA A 164 -1.92 -11.76 -7.13
N PRO A 165 -0.62 -12.13 -7.20
CA PRO A 165 0.35 -11.71 -6.22
C PRO A 165 0.60 -10.19 -6.36
N LEU A 166 0.30 -9.46 -5.30
CA LEU A 166 0.42 -8.00 -5.23
C LEU A 166 1.30 -7.61 -4.05
N ALA A 167 2.13 -6.59 -4.26
CA ALA A 167 2.98 -5.99 -3.25
C ALA A 167 2.90 -4.48 -3.34
N GLY A 168 3.21 -3.80 -2.24
CA GLY A 168 3.25 -2.35 -2.18
C GLY A 168 3.00 -1.82 -0.77
N ILE A 169 2.45 -0.62 -0.70
CA ILE A 169 2.18 0.08 0.55
C ILE A 169 0.78 0.69 0.56
N THR A 170 0.18 0.76 1.75
CA THR A 170 -1.13 1.42 1.96
C THR A 170 -1.04 2.55 2.97
N LEU A 171 -1.77 3.64 2.73
CA LEU A 171 -1.84 4.80 3.62
C LEU A 171 -3.18 5.54 3.41
N ASP A 172 -3.92 5.79 4.49
CA ASP A 172 -5.16 6.59 4.49
C ASP A 172 -6.14 6.24 3.34
N GLY A 173 -6.41 4.94 3.14
CA GLY A 173 -7.35 4.48 2.11
C GLY A 173 -6.79 4.49 0.68
N ARG A 174 -5.51 4.82 0.50
CA ARG A 174 -4.79 4.76 -0.78
C ARG A 174 -3.75 3.65 -0.77
N ALA A 175 -3.36 3.20 -1.96
CA ALA A 175 -2.30 2.23 -2.15
C ALA A 175 -1.37 2.62 -3.30
N ALA A 176 -0.06 2.46 -3.11
CA ALA A 176 0.88 2.38 -4.21
C ALA A 176 1.22 0.92 -4.44
N VAL A 177 0.96 0.42 -5.65
CA VAL A 177 1.15 -1.00 -6.00
C VAL A 177 2.45 -1.15 -6.79
N SER A 178 3.37 -1.97 -6.28
CA SER A 178 4.66 -2.28 -6.91
C SER A 178 4.45 -2.91 -8.27
N ASP A 179 5.27 -2.53 -9.26
CA ASP A 179 5.19 -3.08 -10.60
C ASP A 179 5.75 -4.51 -10.67
N VAL A 180 6.62 -4.94 -9.76
CA VAL A 180 7.17 -6.30 -9.68
C VAL A 180 6.31 -7.27 -8.85
N VAL A 181 6.58 -8.57 -8.96
CA VAL A 181 5.89 -9.62 -8.16
C VAL A 181 6.78 -10.08 -7.02
N PHE A 182 8.04 -10.42 -7.32
CA PHE A 182 9.05 -10.74 -6.31
C PHE A 182 9.73 -9.47 -5.83
N GLU A 183 9.46 -9.13 -4.59
CA GLU A 183 10.17 -8.10 -3.82
C GLU A 183 11.41 -8.72 -3.17
N ILE A 184 12.59 -8.16 -3.40
CA ILE A 184 13.83 -8.66 -2.78
C ILE A 184 13.88 -8.17 -1.34
N LEU A 185 14.10 -9.07 -0.39
CA LEU A 185 14.18 -8.72 1.03
C LEU A 185 15.62 -8.45 1.45
N THR A 186 15.80 -7.40 2.25
CA THR A 186 17.04 -7.24 3.03
C THR A 186 17.16 -8.36 4.08
N PRO A 187 18.35 -8.64 4.63
CA PRO A 187 18.49 -9.60 5.73
C PRO A 187 17.62 -9.27 6.96
N ALA A 188 17.42 -7.98 7.25
CA ALA A 188 16.58 -7.52 8.35
C ALA A 188 15.09 -7.83 8.08
N ASP A 189 14.61 -7.56 6.87
CA ASP A 189 13.22 -7.85 6.48
C ASP A 189 12.97 -9.36 6.38
N ALA A 190 13.93 -10.12 5.86
CA ALA A 190 13.85 -11.58 5.81
C ALA A 190 13.74 -12.19 7.22
N LYS A 191 14.41 -11.59 8.22
CA LYS A 191 14.30 -11.98 9.63
C LYS A 191 12.94 -11.59 10.22
N ALA A 192 12.48 -10.36 10.01
CA ALA A 192 11.16 -9.88 10.43
C ALA A 192 10.04 -10.79 9.91
N LEU A 193 10.16 -11.21 8.64
CA LEU A 193 9.18 -12.04 7.94
C LEU A 193 9.44 -13.55 8.04
N ALA A 194 10.34 -14.00 8.91
CA ALA A 194 10.73 -15.42 9.00
C ALA A 194 9.54 -16.36 9.27
N ARG A 195 8.47 -15.86 9.90
CA ARG A 195 7.21 -16.58 10.14
C ARG A 195 6.41 -16.94 8.88
N LEU A 196 6.65 -16.24 7.76
CA LEU A 196 5.96 -16.53 6.51
C LEU A 196 6.45 -17.86 5.92
N PRO A 197 5.56 -18.66 5.32
CA PRO A 197 5.91 -19.96 4.78
C PRO A 197 6.83 -19.82 3.57
N LEU A 198 7.69 -20.83 3.36
CA LEU A 198 8.47 -20.94 2.14
C LEU A 198 7.60 -21.39 0.97
N GLY A 199 7.84 -20.77 -0.18
CA GLY A 199 7.23 -21.08 -1.47
C GLY A 199 7.97 -22.13 -2.29
N ASN A 200 9.24 -22.37 -1.98
CA ASN A 200 10.07 -23.39 -2.63
C ASN A 200 9.49 -24.80 -2.40
N ARG A 201 9.55 -25.65 -3.44
CA ARG A 201 9.23 -27.08 -3.31
C ARG A 201 10.29 -27.85 -2.51
N ASP A 202 11.55 -27.43 -2.63
CA ASP A 202 12.69 -27.91 -1.83
C ASP A 202 13.45 -26.67 -1.33
N ALA A 203 13.61 -26.55 -0.01
CA ALA A 203 14.27 -25.40 0.63
C ALA A 203 15.77 -25.31 0.34
N ARG A 204 16.37 -26.30 -0.34
CA ARG A 204 17.77 -26.31 -0.78
C ARG A 204 17.94 -25.93 -2.24
N ARG A 205 16.86 -25.56 -2.93
CA ARG A 205 16.87 -25.28 -4.36
C ARG A 205 16.31 -23.91 -4.67
N ASP A 206 16.96 -23.25 -5.63
CA ASP A 206 16.51 -22.02 -6.25
C ASP A 206 15.09 -22.19 -6.80
N PHE A 207 14.22 -21.22 -6.49
CA PHE A 207 12.80 -21.31 -6.85
C PHE A 207 12.57 -21.38 -8.36
N ALA A 208 13.30 -20.58 -9.14
CA ALA A 208 13.05 -20.43 -10.58
C ALA A 208 13.73 -21.52 -11.42
N THR A 209 14.94 -21.91 -11.03
CA THR A 209 15.82 -22.79 -11.82
C THR A 209 15.90 -24.21 -11.29
N GLY A 210 15.56 -24.43 -10.02
CA GLY A 210 15.69 -25.72 -9.34
C GLY A 210 17.14 -26.14 -9.04
N ARG A 211 18.12 -25.29 -9.30
CA ARG A 211 19.54 -25.54 -8.97
C ARG A 211 19.77 -25.50 -7.45
N PRO A 212 20.79 -26.19 -6.93
CA PRO A 212 21.15 -26.08 -5.51
C PRO A 212 21.43 -24.62 -5.14
N LEU A 213 20.97 -24.19 -3.95
CA LEU A 213 21.30 -22.87 -3.42
C LEU A 213 22.78 -22.82 -2.98
N GLY A 214 23.38 -21.64 -3.10
CA GLY A 214 24.69 -21.33 -2.52
C GLY A 214 24.63 -21.07 -1.01
N GLU A 215 25.76 -20.65 -0.43
CA GLU A 215 25.88 -20.39 1.01
C GLU A 215 25.03 -19.21 1.51
N GLN A 216 24.77 -18.23 0.64
CA GLN A 216 24.01 -17.01 0.96
C GLN A 216 22.86 -16.82 -0.03
N PRO A 217 21.75 -17.57 0.13
CA PRO A 217 20.60 -17.44 -0.76
C PRO A 217 19.94 -16.08 -0.57
N VAL A 218 19.44 -15.52 -1.67
CA VAL A 218 18.63 -14.30 -1.65
C VAL A 218 17.18 -14.69 -1.33
N THR A 219 16.56 -13.97 -0.40
CA THR A 219 15.14 -14.16 -0.07
C THR A 219 14.31 -13.11 -0.79
N ALA A 220 13.25 -13.54 -1.49
CA ALA A 220 12.23 -12.66 -2.04
C ALA A 220 10.84 -12.97 -1.47
N LEU A 221 9.93 -12.01 -1.60
CA LEU A 221 8.56 -12.09 -1.10
C LEU A 221 7.57 -11.95 -2.25
N ALA A 222 6.59 -12.86 -2.33
CA ALA A 222 5.48 -12.76 -3.28
C ALA A 222 4.24 -13.49 -2.75
N GLY A 223 3.06 -12.90 -2.92
CA GLY A 223 1.79 -13.52 -2.51
C GLY A 223 1.75 -13.96 -1.04
N GLY A 224 2.44 -13.26 -0.14
CA GLY A 224 2.49 -13.61 1.29
C GLY A 224 3.39 -14.81 1.63
N ARG A 225 4.29 -15.21 0.73
CA ARG A 225 5.24 -16.31 0.94
C ARG A 225 6.66 -15.85 0.65
N ARG A 226 7.62 -16.47 1.34
CA ARG A 226 9.06 -16.25 1.11
C ARG A 226 9.59 -17.26 0.09
N TYR A 227 10.50 -16.83 -0.76
CA TYR A 227 11.10 -17.64 -1.80
C TYR A 227 12.62 -17.48 -1.75
N LEU A 228 13.32 -18.60 -1.87
CA LEU A 228 14.78 -18.63 -1.90
C LEU A 228 15.28 -18.72 -3.33
N PHE A 229 16.24 -17.87 -3.65
CA PHE A 229 16.91 -17.78 -4.93
C PHE A 229 18.42 -17.84 -4.74
N GLU A 230 19.13 -18.28 -5.77
CA GLU A 230 20.59 -18.34 -5.79
C GLU A 230 21.19 -16.92 -5.75
N ASN A 231 20.61 -15.99 -6.48
CA ASN A 231 21.10 -14.63 -6.67
C ASN A 231 19.99 -13.69 -7.19
N THR A 232 20.29 -12.41 -7.35
CA THR A 232 19.33 -11.41 -7.83
C THR A 232 18.98 -11.56 -9.31
N GLU A 233 19.87 -12.12 -10.12
CA GLU A 233 19.65 -12.34 -11.56
C GLU A 233 18.52 -13.36 -11.80
N THR A 234 18.48 -14.44 -11.01
CA THR A 234 17.40 -15.43 -11.07
C THR A 234 16.04 -14.84 -10.67
N ILE A 235 16.02 -13.90 -9.71
CA ILE A 235 14.82 -13.15 -9.32
C ILE A 235 14.35 -12.25 -10.46
N ALA A 236 15.27 -11.49 -11.08
CA ALA A 236 14.96 -10.61 -12.20
C ALA A 236 14.36 -11.39 -13.37
N ALA A 237 14.97 -12.52 -13.75
CA ALA A 237 14.45 -13.41 -14.79
C ALA A 237 13.07 -14.00 -14.43
N ALA A 238 12.83 -14.33 -13.16
CA ALA A 238 11.53 -14.78 -12.70
C ALA A 238 10.47 -13.68 -12.80
N ASN A 239 10.80 -12.45 -12.39
CA ASN A 239 9.93 -11.27 -12.51
C ASN A 239 9.60 -10.92 -13.96
N GLU A 240 10.55 -11.08 -14.88
CA GLU A 240 10.35 -10.88 -16.32
C GLU A 240 9.40 -11.94 -16.91
N LYS A 241 9.60 -13.21 -16.54
CA LYS A 241 8.70 -14.29 -16.96
C LYS A 241 7.28 -14.09 -16.43
N LEU A 242 7.13 -13.65 -15.19
CA LEU A 242 5.82 -13.32 -14.61
C LEU A 242 5.17 -12.11 -15.31
N ALA A 243 5.97 -11.13 -15.73
CA ALA A 243 5.49 -9.99 -16.52
C ALA A 243 4.78 -10.47 -17.80
N GLN A 244 5.41 -11.40 -18.53
CA GLN A 244 4.86 -11.96 -19.77
C GLN A 244 3.52 -12.68 -19.53
N PHE A 245 3.37 -13.37 -18.40
CA PHE A 245 2.09 -13.98 -18.05
C PHE A 245 1.02 -12.93 -17.78
N ASP A 246 1.36 -11.84 -17.08
CA ASP A 246 0.42 -10.77 -16.71
C ASP A 246 -0.15 -10.01 -17.92
N GLU A 247 0.49 -10.05 -19.08
CA GLU A 247 -0.05 -9.53 -20.35
C GLU A 247 -1.30 -10.26 -20.83
N THR A 248 -1.54 -11.48 -20.34
CA THR A 248 -2.73 -12.28 -20.69
C THR A 248 -4.01 -11.50 -20.31
N PRO A 249 -4.89 -11.15 -21.26
CA PRO A 249 -6.07 -10.35 -20.95
C PRO A 249 -7.05 -11.03 -19.99
N GLY A 250 -7.82 -10.21 -19.27
CA GLY A 250 -8.94 -10.65 -18.44
C GLY A 250 -8.59 -10.88 -16.96
N PRO A 251 -9.63 -10.94 -16.10
CA PRO A 251 -9.50 -10.96 -14.63
C PRO A 251 -8.74 -12.17 -14.11
N HIS A 252 -8.80 -13.29 -14.84
CA HIS A 252 -8.21 -14.55 -14.43
C HIS A 252 -6.90 -14.88 -15.16
N GLY A 253 -6.42 -14.01 -16.05
CA GLY A 253 -5.14 -14.19 -16.74
C GLY A 253 -3.98 -13.61 -15.94
N GLY A 254 -2.81 -14.21 -15.98
CA GLY A 254 -1.61 -13.69 -15.31
C GLY A 254 -0.93 -14.65 -14.35
N SER A 255 0.04 -14.09 -13.62
CA SER A 255 0.74 -14.72 -12.52
C SER A 255 -0.20 -15.09 -11.36
N ARG A 256 0.05 -16.25 -10.75
CA ARG A 256 -0.69 -16.81 -9.60
C ARG A 256 0.25 -17.60 -8.69
#